data_AF-A0AAD9IVC5-F1
#
_entry.id   AF-A0AAD9IVC5-F1
#
_cell.length_a   1.000
_cell.length_b   1.000
_cell.length_c   1.000
_cell.angle_alpha   90.00
_cell.angle_beta   90.00
_cell.angle_gamma   90.00
#
_symmetry.space_group_name_H-M   'P 1'
#
loop_
_entity.id
_entity.type
_entity.pdbx_description
1 polymer ?
#
loop_
_entity_poly.entity_id
_entity_poly.type
_entity_poly.pdbx_seq_one_letter_code
_entity_poly.pdbx_strand_id
1 'polypeptide(L)' 'MFCDEPTSGLDSFAACRVLEALRNMTNNGHTVLTTIHQPSSGVFAMLDEYEPPPSTTF' A
#
# COMPACT_ATOMS: atom_id res chain seq x y z
N MET A 1 -2.38 0.10 -11.42
CA MET A 1 -3.25 -1.02 -10.99
C MET A 1 -4.38 -0.45 -10.15
N PHE A 2 -5.59 -1.01 -10.27
CA PHE A 2 -6.74 -0.65 -9.45
C PHE A 2 -7.11 -1.85 -8.57
N CYS A 3 -7.24 -1.63 -7.26
CA CYS A 3 -7.64 -2.65 -6.31
C CYS A 3 -8.83 -2.12 -5.50
N ASP A 4 -9.95 -2.87 -5.47
CA ASP A 4 -11.09 -2.53 -4.62
C ASP A 4 -11.05 -3.44 -3.38
N GLU A 5 -10.91 -2.83 -2.21
CA GLU A 5 -10.84 -3.50 -0.90
C GLU A 5 -9.88 -4.71 -0.78
N PRO A 6 -8.58 -4.59 -1.15
CA PRO A 6 -7.67 -5.74 -1.23
C PRO A 6 -7.31 -6.38 0.12
N THR A 7 -7.71 -5.76 1.23
CA THR A 7 -7.49 -6.26 2.60
C THR A 7 -8.75 -6.82 3.27
N SER A 8 -9.90 -6.84 2.58
CA SER A 8 -11.18 -7.25 3.16
C SER A 8 -11.17 -8.74 3.55
N GLY A 9 -11.60 -9.04 4.78
CA GLY A 9 -11.63 -10.40 5.32
C GLY A 9 -10.27 -11.01 5.67
N LEU A 10 -9.18 -10.26 5.53
CA LEU A 10 -7.84 -10.69 5.98
C LEU A 10 -7.60 -10.35 7.45
N ASP A 11 -6.81 -11.18 8.13
CA ASP A 11 -6.24 -10.78 9.41
C ASP A 11 -5.20 -9.66 9.23
N SER A 12 -4.80 -9.06 10.35
CA SER A 12 -3.85 -7.94 10.34
C SER A 12 -2.50 -8.27 9.70
N PHE A 13 -2.04 -9.52 9.80
CA PHE A 13 -0.76 -9.92 9.22
C PHE A 13 -0.86 -10.07 7.71
N ALA A 14 -1.89 -10.76 7.23
CA ALA A 14 -2.15 -10.94 5.80
C ALA A 14 -2.46 -9.60 5.11
N ALA A 15 -3.25 -8.71 5.73
CA ALA A 15 -3.50 -7.37 5.22
C ALA A 15 -2.21 -6.55 5.08
N CYS A 16 -1.30 -6.65 6.07
CA CYS A 16 0.01 -6.00 6.03
C CYS A 16 0.87 -6.52 4.85
N ARG A 17 0.90 -7.84 4.60
CA ARG A 17 1.60 -8.42 3.44
C ARG A 17 1.06 -7.91 2.11
N VAL A 18 -0.27 -7.72 1.99
CA VAL A 18 -0.89 -7.15 0.78
C VAL A 18 -0.40 -5.71 0.56
N LEU A 19 -0.39 -4.88 1.60
CA LEU A 19 0.08 -3.49 1.50
C LEU A 19 1.55 -3.38 1.15
N GLU A 20 2.41 -4.24 1.71
CA GLU A 20 3.83 -4.32 1.31
C GLU A 20 3.99 -4.66 -0.17
N ALA A 21 3.18 -5.57 -0.70
CA ALA A 21 3.20 -5.90 -2.11
C ALA A 21 2.76 -4.72 -2.99
N LEU A 22 1.70 -4.01 -2.60
CA LEU A 22 1.25 -2.79 -3.28
C LEU A 22 2.35 -1.71 -3.27
N ARG A 23 3.05 -1.55 -2.15
CA ARG A 23 4.15 -0.58 -2.00
C ARG A 23 5.38 -0.95 -2.82
N ASN A 24 5.72 -2.23 -2.92
CA ASN A 24 6.78 -2.68 -3.82
C ASN A 24 6.45 -2.38 -5.28
N MET A 25 5.18 -2.49 -5.70
CA MET A 25 4.78 -2.07 -7.03
C MET A 25 4.94 -0.57 -7.25
N THR A 26 4.58 0.27 -6.27
CA THR A 26 4.78 1.72 -6.37
C THR A 26 6.25 2.12 -6.45
N ASN A 27 7.11 1.45 -5.67
CA ASN A 27 8.56 1.66 -5.70
C ASN A 27 9.19 1.28 -7.05
N ASN A 28 8.59 0.33 -7.78
CA ASN A 28 9.01 -0.07 -9.11
C ASN A 28 8.43 0.81 -10.24
N GLY A 29 7.83 1.96 -9.90
CA GLY A 29 7.32 2.94 -10.86
C GLY A 29 5.88 2.71 -11.31
N HIS A 30 5.13 1.82 -10.65
CA HIS A 30 3.71 1.64 -10.94
C HIS A 30 2.82 2.55 -10.10
N THR A 31 1.85 3.21 -10.73
CA THR A 31 0.79 3.87 -9.96
C THR A 31 -0.24 2.84 -9.47
N VAL A 32 -0.49 2.82 -8.17
CA VAL A 32 -1.51 1.99 -7.51
C VAL A 32 -2.59 2.91 -6.95
N LEU A 33 -3.86 2.61 -7.25
CA LEU A 33 -5.02 3.24 -6.62
C LEU A 33 -5.82 2.14 -5.93
N THR A 34 -6.10 2.30 -4.64
CA THR A 34 -6.86 1.34 -3.85
C THR A 34 -7.82 1.99 -2.88
N THR A 35 -8.94 1.32 -2.62
CA THR A 35 -9.86 1.64 -1.52
C THR A 35 -9.53 0.75 -0.31
N ILE A 36 -9.62 1.29 0.91
CA ILE A 36 -9.53 0.50 2.14
C ILE A 36 -10.74 0.81 3.00
N HIS A 37 -11.55 -0.22 3.25
CA HIS A 37 -12.75 -0.11 4.06
C HIS A 37 -12.38 -0.45 5.51
N GLN A 38 -12.41 0.58 6.37
CA GLN A 38 -12.15 0.50 7.81
C GLN A 38 -10.71 0.01 8.14
N PRO A 39 -9.68 0.83 7.88
CA PRO A 39 -8.31 0.45 8.19
C PRO A 39 -8.13 0.25 9.70
N SER A 40 -7.43 -0.81 10.08
CA SER A 40 -6.86 -0.91 11.43
C SER A 40 -5.77 0.15 11.62
N SER A 41 -5.41 0.47 12.86
CA SER A 41 -4.36 1.46 13.16
C SER A 41 -3.00 1.10 12.53
N GLY A 42 -2.67 -0.19 12.45
CA GLY A 42 -1.45 -0.67 11.80
C GLY A 42 -1.47 -0.46 10.28
N VAL A 43 -2.58 -0.80 9.63
CA VAL A 43 -2.77 -0.56 8.19
C VAL A 43 -2.72 0.93 7.87
N PHE A 44 -3.37 1.75 8.69
CA PHE A 44 -3.38 3.20 8.53
C PHE A 44 -1.96 3.79 8.59
N ALA A 45 -1.15 3.36 9.56
CA ALA A 45 0.23 3.82 9.70
C ALA A 45 1.12 3.49 8.48
N MET A 46 0.85 2.39 7.77
CA MET A 46 1.61 1.99 6.58
C MET A 46 1.29 2.83 5.33
N LEU A 47 0.12 3.48 5.30
CA LEU A 47 -0.33 4.31 4.16
C LEU A 47 0.20 5.74 4.24
N ASP A 48 0.34 6.29 5.45
CA ASP A 48 0.74 7.69 5.66
C ASP A 48 2.22 7.96 5.38
N GLU A 49 3.06 6.93 5.29
CA GLU A 49 4.46 7.07 4.90
C GLU A 49 4.59 7.39 3.40
N TYR A 50 4.42 8.65 3.02
CA TYR A 50 4.86 9.15 1.72
C TYR A 50 6.39 9.23 1.72
N GLU A 51 7.04 8.28 1.05
CA GLU A 51 8.47 8.39 0.71
C GLU A 51 8.57 8.92 -0.72
N PRO A 52 9.14 10.12 -0.94
CA PRO A 52 9.33 10.62 -2.28
C PRO A 52 10.24 9.65 -3.05
N PRO A 53 9.95 9.39 -4.34
CA PRO A 53 10.81 8.54 -5.14
C PRO A 53 12.25 9.09 -5.09
N PRO A 54 13.27 8.21 -4.99
CA PRO A 54 14.65 8.66 -4.96
C PRO A 54 14.90 9.56 -6.16
N SER A 55 15.41 10.76 -5.90
CA SER A 55 15.69 11.75 -6.93
C SER A 55 16.49 11.09 -8.03
N THR A 56 15.90 11.00 -9.23
CA THR A 56 16.62 10.56 -10.42
C THR A 56 17.74 11.56 -10.65
N THR A 57 18.94 11.22 -10.20
CA THR A 57 20.17 11.91 -10.60
C THR A 57 20.28 11.69 -12.11
N PHE A 58 20.05 12.74 -12.89
CA PHE A 58 20.40 12.77 -14.31
C PHE A 58 21.92 12.78 -14.46
#